data_AF-A0A0J6EMY6-F1
#
_entry.id   AF-A0A0J6EMY6-F1
#
_cell.length_a   1.000
_cell.length_b   1.000
_cell.length_c   1.000
_cell.angle_alpha   90.00
_cell.angle_beta   90.00
_cell.angle_gamma   90.00
#
_symmetry.space_group_name_H-M   'P 1'
#
loop_
_entity.id
_entity.type
_entity.pdbx_description
1 polymer ?
#
loop_
_entity_poly.entity_id
_entity_poly.type
_entity_poly.pdbx_seq_one_letter_code
_entity_poly.pdbx_strand_id
1 'polypeptide(L)'
;MKHDIDLFMERHFMGMYLKPPLFYRWPYGIRFEIAKPWADHGETDNLRQMKERSLAIFDRVFSAADNMLIAADVTFGQKNG
;
A
#
# COMPACT_ATOMS: atom_id res chain seq x y z
N MET A 1 -15.99 15.10 20.23
CA MET A 1 -15.65 13.77 20.75
C MET A 1 -14.63 13.17 19.79
N LYS A 2 -13.40 12.91 20.24
CA LYS A 2 -12.38 12.27 19.39
C LYS A 2 -12.84 10.85 19.07
N HIS A 3 -12.74 10.42 17.81
CA HIS A 3 -13.03 9.03 17.46
C HIS A 3 -11.94 8.11 18.02
N ASP A 4 -12.25 6.84 18.27
CA ASP A 4 -11.28 5.86 18.81
C ASP A 4 -10.01 5.78 17.95
N ILE A 5 -10.15 5.95 16.63
CA ILE A 5 -9.05 6.00 15.69
C ILE A 5 -8.13 7.21 15.92
N ASP A 6 -8.67 8.37 16.30
CA ASP A 6 -7.87 9.58 16.54
C ASP A 6 -7.05 9.47 17.82
N LEU A 7 -7.55 8.72 18.81
CA LEU A 7 -6.82 8.40 20.04
C LEU A 7 -5.73 7.37 19.78
N PHE A 8 -6.04 6.35 18.97
CA PHE A 8 -5.05 5.35 18.54
C PHE A 8 -3.89 6.01 17.77
N MET A 9 -4.19 6.88 16.80
CA MET A 9 -3.18 7.60 16.03
C MET A 9 -2.31 8.49 16.92
N GLU A 10 -2.89 9.22 17.86
CA GLU A 10 -2.11 10.06 18.78
C GLU A 10 -1.18 9.26 19.70
N ARG A 11 -1.61 8.08 20.16
CA ARG A 11 -0.83 7.23 21.07
C ARG A 11 0.30 6.48 20.38
N HIS A 12 0.09 6.05 19.14
CA HIS A 12 1.02 5.16 18.43
C HIS A 12 1.79 5.84 17.29
N PHE A 13 1.26 6.94 16.74
CA PHE A 13 1.79 7.62 15.56
C PHE A 13 1.74 9.14 15.76
N MET A 14 2.34 9.63 16.85
CA MET A 14 2.34 11.05 17.22
C MET A 14 2.77 11.95 16.04
N GLY A 15 1.95 12.95 15.71
CA GLY A 15 2.18 13.87 14.59
C GLY A 15 1.68 13.37 13.22
N MET A 16 1.13 12.15 13.14
CA MET A 16 0.50 11.62 11.94
C MET A 16 -1.02 11.77 12.00
N TYR A 17 -1.62 12.25 10.90
CA TYR A 17 -3.07 12.43 10.79
C TYR A 17 -3.59 11.67 9.57
N LEU A 18 -4.71 10.96 9.75
CA LEU A 18 -5.40 10.31 8.64
C LEU A 18 -6.00 11.39 7.73
N LYS A 19 -5.84 11.20 6.42
CA LYS A 19 -6.47 12.04 5.39
C LYS A 19 -7.39 11.18 4.53
N PRO A 20 -8.44 11.77 3.91
CA PRO A 20 -9.24 11.07 2.93
C PRO A 20 -8.33 10.51 1.80
N PRO A 21 -8.59 9.30 1.30
CA PRO A 21 -7.83 8.74 0.19
C PRO A 21 -8.08 9.54 -1.11
N LEU A 22 -7.03 9.77 -1.90
CA LEU A 22 -7.15 10.51 -3.18
C LEU A 22 -7.89 9.71 -4.28
N PHE A 23 -8.06 8.39 -4.11
CA PHE A 23 -8.78 7.52 -5.04
C PHE A 23 -9.69 6.59 -4.22
N TYR A 24 -10.91 6.39 -4.69
CA TYR A 24 -12.03 5.70 -4.02
C TYR A 24 -12.67 6.48 -2.85
N ARG A 25 -14.01 6.42 -2.75
CA ARG A 25 -14.81 7.09 -1.70
C ARG A 25 -14.77 6.34 -0.36
N TRP A 26 -13.57 6.07 0.15
CA TRP A 26 -13.40 5.45 1.47
C TRP A 26 -13.13 6.53 2.53
N PRO A 27 -13.62 6.38 3.77
CA PRO A 27 -13.48 7.42 4.80
C PRO A 27 -12.03 7.60 5.29
N TYR A 28 -11.21 6.54 5.24
CA TYR A 28 -9.82 6.56 5.69
C TYR A 28 -8.94 5.72 4.76
N GLY A 29 -7.69 6.11 4.56
CA GLY A 29 -6.70 5.33 3.81
C GLY A 29 -5.26 5.64 4.21
N ILE A 30 -4.41 4.61 4.20
CA ILE A 30 -2.96 4.74 4.41
C ILE A 30 -2.28 4.45 3.07
N ARG A 31 -1.33 5.30 2.68
CA ARG A 31 -0.55 5.14 1.44
C ARG A 31 0.90 4.82 1.79
N PHE A 32 1.45 3.86 1.05
CA PHE A 32 2.86 3.50 1.14
C PHE A 32 3.55 3.84 -0.18
N GLU A 33 4.70 4.49 -0.08
CA GLU A 33 5.57 4.72 -1.23
C GLU A 33 6.36 3.42 -1.50
N ILE A 34 5.93 2.66 -2.50
CA ILE A 34 6.57 1.37 -2.84
C ILE A 34 7.73 1.53 -3.83
N ALA A 35 7.68 2.54 -4.69
CA ALA A 35 8.73 2.85 -5.65
C ALA A 35 9.70 3.92 -5.10
N LYS A 36 10.83 4.09 -5.77
CA LYS A 36 11.68 5.28 -5.63
C LYS A 36 11.05 6.41 -6.45
N PRO A 37 10.64 7.53 -5.84
CA PRO A 37 9.93 8.62 -6.54
C PRO A 37 10.70 9.24 -7.71
N TRP A 38 12.03 9.13 -7.69
CA TRP A 38 12.94 9.78 -8.63
C TRP A 38 13.55 8.81 -9.65
N ALA A 39 13.21 7.52 -9.61
CA ALA A 39 13.76 6.51 -10.50
C ALA A 39 12.71 6.05 -11.52
N ASP A 40 13.15 5.70 -12.73
CA ASP A 40 12.26 5.10 -13.72
C ASP A 40 11.71 3.76 -13.18
N HIS A 41 10.44 3.46 -13.46
CA HIS A 41 9.81 2.20 -13.02
C HIS A 41 10.40 0.96 -13.70
N GLY A 42 11.05 1.12 -14.85
CA GLY A 42 11.79 0.05 -15.53
C GLY A 42 13.19 -0.21 -14.96
N GLU A 43 13.71 0.65 -14.09
CA GLU A 43 15.02 0.44 -13.47
C GLU A 43 14.99 -0.78 -12.54
N THR A 44 15.92 -1.71 -12.73
CA THR A 44 16.04 -2.95 -11.95
C THR A 44 16.04 -2.70 -10.44
N ASP A 45 16.70 -1.62 -10.02
CA ASP A 45 16.83 -1.27 -8.61
C ASP A 45 15.53 -0.67 -8.02
N ASN A 46 14.72 -0.03 -8.86
CA ASN A 46 13.39 0.44 -8.50
C ASN A 46 12.42 -0.75 -8.41
N LEU A 47 12.44 -1.63 -9.42
CA LEU A 47 11.63 -2.86 -9.45
C LEU A 47 11.92 -3.76 -8.24
N ARG A 48 13.18 -3.93 -7.87
CA ARG A 48 13.58 -4.69 -6.69
C ARG A 48 13.01 -4.08 -5.40
N GLN A 49 13.11 -2.76 -5.24
CA GLN A 49 12.54 -2.06 -4.09
C GLN A 49 11.02 -2.19 -4.04
N MET A 50 10.33 -2.04 -5.17
CA MET A 50 8.89 -2.20 -5.28
C MET A 50 8.47 -3.60 -4.81
N LYS A 51 9.19 -4.64 -5.25
CA LYS A 51 8.96 -6.02 -4.81
C LYS A 51 9.17 -6.17 -3.29
N GLU A 52 10.34 -5.77 -2.79
CA GLU A 52 10.71 -5.94 -1.38
C GLU A 52 9.72 -5.21 -0.44
N ARG A 53 9.36 -3.96 -0.74
CA ARG A 53 8.43 -3.18 0.08
C ARG A 53 7.01 -3.73 0.03
N SER A 54 6.55 -4.15 -1.16
CA SER A 54 5.21 -4.72 -1.30
C SER A 54 5.06 -6.01 -0.50
N LEU A 55 6.06 -6.90 -0.57
CA LEU A 55 6.08 -8.14 0.22
C LEU A 55 6.14 -7.85 1.71
N ALA A 56 7.00 -6.93 2.15
CA ALA A 56 7.11 -6.58 3.57
C ALA A 56 5.80 -6.03 4.15
N ILE A 57 5.06 -5.21 3.39
CA ILE A 57 3.75 -4.71 3.80
C ILE A 57 2.76 -5.88 3.88
N PHE A 58 2.73 -6.71 2.83
CA PHE A 58 1.84 -7.86 2.76
C PHE A 58 2.02 -8.80 3.95
N ASP A 59 3.26 -9.25 4.20
CA ASP A 59 3.59 -10.20 5.27
C ASP A 59 3.34 -9.63 6.66
N ARG A 60 3.36 -8.30 6.82
CA ARG A 60 3.13 -7.65 8.11
C ARG A 60 1.66 -7.42 8.40
N VAL A 61 0.85 -7.16 7.36
CA VAL A 61 -0.58 -6.87 7.46
C VAL A 61 -1.40 -8.15 7.51
N PHE A 62 -1.03 -9.16 6.72
CA PHE A 62 -1.78 -10.39 6.59
C PHE A 62 -1.03 -11.55 7.27
N SER A 63 -1.74 -12.25 8.14
CA SER A 63 -1.31 -13.56 8.61
C SER A 63 -1.66 -14.63 7.58
N ALA A 64 -0.93 -15.75 7.58
CA ALA A 64 -1.23 -16.89 6.70
C ALA A 64 -2.63 -17.50 6.94
N ALA A 65 -3.27 -17.19 8.07
CA ALA A 65 -4.61 -17.67 8.42
C ALA A 65 -5.72 -16.65 8.09
N ASP A 66 -5.37 -15.45 7.59
CA ASP A 66 -6.35 -14.41 7.31
C ASP A 66 -7.10 -14.70 5.99
N ASN A 67 -8.40 -14.46 5.97
CA ASN A 67 -9.19 -14.52 4.74
C ASN A 67 -8.85 -13.31 3.86
N MET A 68 -8.23 -13.55 2.70
CA MET A 68 -7.78 -12.49 1.80
C MET A 68 -8.60 -12.43 0.51
N LEU A 69 -9.05 -11.22 0.16
CA LEU A 69 -9.66 -10.89 -1.13
C LEU A 69 -8.67 -10.08 -1.97
N ILE A 70 -8.23 -10.64 -3.11
CA ILE A 70 -7.40 -9.93 -4.09
C ILE A 70 -8.27 -9.51 -5.27
N ALA A 71 -8.30 -8.20 -5.55
CA ALA A 71 -8.85 -7.66 -6.79
C ALA A 71 -7.70 -7.08 -7.62
N ALA A 72 -7.40 -7.72 -8.74
CA ALA A 72 -6.34 -7.28 -9.65
C ALA A 72 -6.88 -7.25 -11.09
N ASP A 73 -6.53 -6.20 -11.82
CA ASP A 73 -6.73 -6.12 -13.27
C ASP A 73 -5.46 -6.66 -13.95
N VAL A 74 -5.59 -7.77 -14.68
CA VAL A 74 -4.46 -8.46 -15.30
C VAL A 74 -4.59 -8.34 -16.81
N THR A 75 -3.68 -7.59 -17.41
CA THR A 75 -3.58 -7.47 -18.87
C THR A 75 -2.52 -8.44 -19.40
N PHE A 76 -2.93 -9.44 -20.18
CA PHE A 76 -2.00 -10.36 -20.82
C PHE A 76 -1.51 -9.78 -22.16
N GLY A 77 -0.20 -9.60 -22.30
CA GLY A 77 0.41 -9.22 -23.58
C GLY A 77 0.26 -10.33 -24.62
N GLN A 78 -0.27 -10.01 -25.79
CA GLN A 78 -0.32 -10.93 -26.93
C GLN A 78 1.10 -11.10 -27.49
N LYS A 79 1.61 -12.34 -27.54
CA LYS A 79 2.87 -12.66 -28.18
C LYS A 79 2.61 -12.74 -29.69
N ASN A 80 2.97 -11.69 -30.42
CA ASN A 80 2.94 -11.75 -31.89
C ASN A 80 4.01 -12.76 -32.34
N GLY A 81 3.57 -13.74 -33.14
CA GLY A 81 4.40 -14.81 -33.70
C GLY A 81 5.36 -14.35 -34.79
#